data_AF-A0A370HG04-F1
#
_entry.id   AF-A0A370HG04-F1
#
_cell.length_a   1.000
_cell.length_b   1.000
_cell.length_c   1.000
_cell.angle_alpha   90.00
_cell.angle_beta   90.00
_cell.angle_gamma   90.00
#
_symmetry.space_group_name_H-M   'P 1'
#
loop_
_entity.id
_entity.type
_entity.pdbx_description
1 polymer ?
#
loop_
_entity_poly.entity_id
_entity_poly.type
_entity_poly.pdbx_seq_one_letter_code
_entity_poly.pdbx_strand_id
1 'polypeptide(L)'
;MQYRPSSAELLEALAELLQDVLLPELPENLQHRARVGANLARMLGRELELAPPVADREQPLPAADESELARWQAMVEVVRADLAVAKPGYDAWEGE
;
A
#
# COMPACT_ATOMS: atom_id res chain seq x y z
N MET A 1 14.51 -10.89 -21.62
CA MET A 1 13.59 -10.52 -20.52
C MET A 1 13.89 -9.08 -20.16
N GLN A 2 12.89 -8.20 -20.17
CA GLN A 2 13.06 -6.81 -19.74
C GLN A 2 13.00 -6.77 -18.22
N TYR A 3 14.01 -6.20 -17.57
CA TYR A 3 14.00 -6.03 -16.12
C TYR A 3 12.88 -5.06 -15.73
N ARG A 4 11.97 -5.51 -14.88
CA ARG A 4 10.90 -4.70 -14.30
C ARG A 4 11.06 -4.73 -12.78
N PRO A 5 11.58 -3.67 -12.16
CA PRO A 5 11.74 -3.64 -10.72
C PRO A 5 10.38 -3.71 -10.03
N SER A 6 10.36 -4.38 -8.89
CA SER A 6 9.23 -4.45 -7.96
C SER A 6 9.02 -3.11 -7.25
N SER A 7 7.82 -2.90 -6.71
CA SER A 7 7.52 -1.71 -5.89
C SER A 7 8.43 -1.61 -4.67
N ALA A 8 8.80 -2.74 -4.06
CA ALA A 8 9.73 -2.77 -2.93
C ALA A 8 11.14 -2.28 -3.33
N GLU A 9 11.67 -2.75 -4.46
CA GLU A 9 12.95 -2.29 -5.00
C GLU A 9 12.93 -0.80 -5.35
N LEU A 10 11.82 -0.30 -5.90
CA LEU A 10 11.67 1.14 -6.20
C LEU A 10 11.62 1.99 -4.92
N LEU A 11 10.96 1.51 -3.87
CA LEU A 11 10.87 2.21 -2.59
C LEU A 11 12.22 2.23 -1.85
N GLU A 12 12.99 1.14 -1.89
CA GLU A 12 14.33 1.13 -1.32
C GLU A 12 15.26 2.08 -2.07
N ALA A 13 15.25 2.03 -3.41
CA ALA A 13 16.04 2.96 -4.22
C ALA A 13 15.67 4.43 -3.96
N LEU A 14 14.38 4.73 -3.72
CA LEU A 14 13.95 6.06 -3.32
C LEU A 14 14.48 6.46 -1.94
N ALA A 15 14.48 5.52 -0.98
CA ALA A 15 15.01 5.77 0.35
C ALA A 15 16.52 6.06 0.33
N GLU A 16 17.29 5.28 -0.43
CA GLU A 16 18.72 5.50 -0.66
C GLU A 16 18.98 6.84 -1.35
N LEU A 17 18.23 7.18 -2.40
CA LEU A 17 18.34 8.48 -3.07
C LEU A 17 18.12 9.64 -2.08
N LEU A 18 17.04 9.58 -1.29
CA LEU A 18 16.71 10.65 -0.35
C LEU A 18 17.73 10.78 0.78
N GLN A 19 18.27 9.67 1.27
CA GLN A 19 19.11 9.64 2.46
C GLN A 19 20.61 9.73 2.16
N ASP A 20 21.10 9.07 1.13
CA ASP A 20 22.54 8.94 0.89
C ASP A 20 23.02 9.93 -0.17
N VAL A 21 22.15 10.30 -1.11
CA VAL A 21 22.49 11.22 -2.20
C VAL A 21 21.98 12.63 -1.89
N LEU A 22 20.70 12.80 -1.60
CA LEU A 22 20.10 14.13 -1.49
C LEU A 22 20.29 14.77 -0.11
N LEU A 23 20.18 14.01 0.98
CA LEU A 23 20.33 14.52 2.33
C LEU A 23 21.61 15.37 2.56
N PRO A 24 22.82 14.91 2.17
CA PRO A 24 24.03 15.71 2.39
C PRO A 24 24.09 16.99 1.53
N GLU A 25 23.42 17.00 0.38
CA GLU A 25 23.41 18.13 -0.57
C GLU A 25 22.31 19.16 -0.27
N LEU A 26 21.37 18.82 0.61
CA LEU A 26 20.24 19.68 0.93
C LEU A 26 20.59 20.72 2.00
N PRO A 27 20.06 21.96 1.88
CA PRO A 27 20.08 22.94 2.95
C PRO A 27 19.48 22.37 4.25
N GLU A 28 20.00 22.78 5.41
CA GLU A 28 19.62 22.23 6.73
C GLU A 28 18.11 22.21 6.98
N ASN A 29 17.39 23.25 6.54
CA ASN A 29 15.94 23.36 6.69
C ASN A 29 15.14 22.32 5.87
N LEU A 30 15.76 21.63 4.91
CA LEU A 30 15.14 20.58 4.08
C LEU A 30 15.62 19.17 4.45
N GLN A 31 16.74 19.03 5.14
CA GLN A 31 17.30 17.72 5.52
C GLN A 31 16.32 16.87 6.33
N HIS A 32 15.59 17.48 7.27
CA HIS A 32 14.57 16.77 8.04
C HIS A 32 13.49 16.15 7.13
N ARG A 33 13.05 16.87 6.08
CA ARG A 33 12.04 16.38 5.14
C ARG A 33 12.57 15.21 4.31
N ALA A 34 13.83 15.25 3.89
CA ALA A 34 14.46 14.13 3.19
C ALA A 34 14.55 12.89 4.08
N ARG A 35 14.94 13.02 5.35
CA ARG A 35 14.93 11.91 6.32
C ARG A 35 13.54 11.32 6.51
N VAL A 36 12.52 12.17 6.64
CA VAL A 36 11.12 11.72 6.74
C VAL A 36 10.71 10.97 5.48
N GLY A 37 10.99 11.49 4.29
CA GLY A 37 10.67 10.83 3.03
C GLY A 37 11.33 9.45 2.90
N ALA A 38 12.62 9.33 3.24
CA ALA A 38 13.33 8.06 3.20
C ALA A 38 12.72 7.03 4.18
N ASN A 39 12.36 7.46 5.39
CA ASN A 39 11.70 6.61 6.37
C ASN A 39 10.32 6.14 5.91
N LEU A 40 9.52 7.04 5.31
CA LEU A 40 8.21 6.68 4.75
C LEU A 40 8.36 5.64 3.64
N ALA A 41 9.31 5.81 2.73
CA ALA A 41 9.57 4.84 1.66
C ALA A 41 9.89 3.44 2.23
N ARG A 42 10.74 3.35 3.26
CA ARG A 42 11.06 2.08 3.94
C ARG A 42 9.87 1.48 4.69
N MET A 43 9.06 2.31 5.36
CA MET A 43 7.84 1.84 6.01
C MET A 43 6.88 1.22 4.99
N LEU A 44 6.63 1.91 3.87
CA LEU A 44 5.78 1.40 2.81
C LEU A 44 6.35 0.14 2.16
N GLY A 45 7.66 0.06 1.95
CA GLY A 45 8.32 -1.15 1.46
C GLY A 45 8.08 -2.34 2.39
N ARG A 46 8.24 -2.12 3.70
CA ARG A 46 7.98 -3.14 4.72
C ARG A 46 6.51 -3.53 4.80
N GLU A 47 5.59 -2.59 4.65
CA GLU A 47 4.16 -2.89 4.59
C GLU A 47 3.81 -3.76 3.38
N LEU A 48 4.43 -3.53 2.22
CA LEU A 48 4.24 -4.36 1.02
C LEU A 48 4.78 -5.78 1.20
N GLU A 49 5.91 -5.95 1.89
CA GLU A 49 6.48 -7.28 2.18
C GLU A 49 5.66 -8.06 3.22
N LEU A 50 5.07 -7.35 4.19
CA LEU A 50 4.28 -7.95 5.27
C LEU A 50 2.80 -8.12 4.92
N ALA A 51 2.31 -7.40 3.91
CA ALA A 51 0.95 -7.56 3.43
C ALA A 51 0.78 -8.99 2.89
N PRO A 52 -0.31 -9.69 3.24
CA PRO A 52 -0.61 -10.96 2.59
C PRO A 52 -0.64 -10.74 1.08
N PRO A 53 -0.11 -11.68 0.26
CA PRO A 53 -0.01 -11.50 -1.17
C PRO A 53 -1.41 -11.16 -1.70
N VAL A 54 -1.57 -9.91 -2.08
CA VAL A 54 -2.76 -9.44 -2.74
C VAL A 54 -2.68 -10.05 -4.12
N ALA A 55 -3.34 -11.19 -4.32
CA ALA A 55 -3.57 -11.72 -5.65
C ALA A 55 -4.09 -10.54 -6.50
N ASP A 56 -3.38 -10.23 -7.59
CA ASP A 56 -3.61 -9.09 -8.48
C ASP A 56 -5.01 -8.48 -8.31
N ARG A 57 -5.11 -7.41 -7.52
CA ARG A 57 -6.37 -6.67 -7.30
C ARG A 57 -6.72 -5.80 -8.51
N GLU A 58 -6.35 -6.22 -9.72
CA GLU A 58 -7.09 -5.83 -10.90
C GLU A 58 -8.40 -6.64 -10.92
N GLN A 59 -9.27 -6.40 -9.93
CA GLN A 59 -10.66 -6.77 -10.12
C GLN A 59 -11.20 -5.82 -11.18
N PRO A 60 -11.57 -6.33 -12.38
CA PRO A 60 -12.18 -5.48 -13.38
C PRO A 60 -13.40 -4.83 -12.76
N LEU A 61 -13.50 -3.51 -12.89
CA LEU A 61 -14.72 -2.79 -12.54
C LEU A 61 -15.90 -3.51 -13.21
N PRO A 62 -17.00 -3.80 -12.48
CA PRO A 62 -18.16 -4.46 -13.07
C PRO A 62 -18.64 -3.66 -14.28
N ALA A 63 -18.96 -4.37 -15.37
CA ALA A 63 -19.33 -3.74 -16.63
C ALA A 63 -20.57 -2.83 -16.44
N ALA A 64 -20.63 -1.72 -17.18
CA ALA A 64 -21.70 -0.72 -17.04
C ALA A 64 -23.12 -1.31 -17.27
N ASP A 65 -23.23 -2.40 -18.02
CA ASP A 65 -24.48 -3.09 -18.38
C ASP A 65 -24.95 -4.12 -17.34
N GLU A 66 -24.24 -4.27 -16.23
CA GLU A 66 -24.58 -5.22 -15.18
C GLU A 66 -25.73 -4.69 -14.31
N SER A 67 -26.62 -5.57 -13.84
CA SER A 67 -27.74 -5.17 -12.96
C SER A 67 -27.21 -4.41 -11.74
N GLU A 68 -27.94 -3.39 -11.29
CA GLU A 68 -27.61 -2.61 -10.09
C GLU A 68 -27.36 -3.52 -8.87
N LEU A 69 -28.09 -4.63 -8.77
CA LEU A 69 -27.91 -5.63 -7.73
C LEU A 69 -26.54 -6.34 -7.82
N ALA A 70 -26.10 -6.69 -9.02
CA ALA A 70 -24.82 -7.37 -9.24
C ALA A 70 -23.64 -6.40 -9.03
N ARG A 71 -23.78 -5.12 -9.43
CA ARG A 71 -22.82 -4.06 -9.09
C ARG A 71 -22.72 -3.82 -7.59
N TRP A 72 -23.86 -3.77 -6.90
CA TRP A 72 -23.91 -3.66 -5.43
C TRP A 72 -23.23 -4.85 -4.76
N GLN A 73 -23.51 -6.08 -5.20
CA GLN A 73 -22.90 -7.29 -4.67
C GLN A 73 -21.37 -7.29 -4.86
N ALA A 74 -20.88 -6.96 -6.06
CA ALA A 74 -19.45 -6.86 -6.33
C ALA A 74 -18.76 -5.82 -5.43
N MET A 75 -19.37 -4.64 -5.27
CA MET A 75 -18.86 -3.59 -4.38
C MET A 75 -18.84 -4.03 -2.91
N VAL A 76 -19.88 -4.73 -2.45
CA VAL A 76 -19.95 -5.26 -1.07
C VAL A 76 -18.86 -6.31 -0.81
N GLU A 77 -18.54 -7.15 -1.79
CA GLU A 77 -17.46 -8.13 -1.66
C GLU A 77 -16.07 -7.47 -1.59
N VAL A 78 -15.81 -6.44 -2.41
CA VAL A 78 -14.59 -5.62 -2.32
C VAL A 78 -14.48 -4.98 -0.94
N VAL A 79 -15.55 -4.31 -0.49
CA VAL A 79 -15.56 -3.62 0.81
C VAL A 79 -15.39 -4.61 1.97
N ARG A 80 -16.01 -5.80 1.92
CA ARG A 80 -15.76 -6.84 2.93
C ARG A 80 -14.32 -7.32 2.93
N ALA A 81 -13.73 -7.52 1.75
CA ALA A 81 -12.33 -7.94 1.66
C ALA A 81 -11.38 -6.87 2.20
N ASP A 82 -11.66 -5.59 1.95
CA ASP A 82 -10.88 -4.46 2.49
C ASP A 82 -11.06 -4.31 4.01
N LEU A 83 -12.28 -4.51 4.51
CA LEU A 83 -12.60 -4.44 5.94
C LEU A 83 -12.16 -5.69 6.72
N ALA A 84 -11.91 -6.81 6.05
CA ALA A 84 -11.45 -8.05 6.69
C ALA A 84 -10.03 -7.90 7.27
N VAL A 85 -9.27 -6.90 6.83
CA VAL A 85 -7.93 -6.64 7.36
C VAL A 85 -7.99 -5.52 8.40
N ALA A 86 -7.94 -5.97 9.67
CA ALA A 86 -7.29 -5.35 10.82
C ALA A 86 -8.19 -5.00 12.03
N LYS A 87 -8.69 -6.01 12.76
CA LYS A 87 -8.70 -6.00 14.24
C LYS A 87 -8.67 -7.42 14.84
N PRO A 88 -7.48 -8.04 14.99
CA PRO A 88 -7.36 -9.26 15.80
C PRO A 88 -7.87 -9.00 17.22
N GLY A 89 -8.92 -9.71 17.63
CA GLY A 89 -9.54 -9.60 18.96
C GLY A 89 -10.89 -8.87 19.03
N TYR A 90 -11.40 -8.29 17.94
CA TYR A 90 -12.78 -7.76 17.88
C TYR A 90 -13.81 -8.78 17.39
N ASP A 91 -13.37 -9.83 16.72
CA ASP A 91 -14.25 -10.89 16.16
C ASP A 91 -14.98 -11.70 17.26
N ALA A 92 -14.55 -11.58 18.51
CA ALA A 92 -15.11 -12.30 19.67
C ALA A 92 -15.93 -11.40 20.62
N TRP A 93 -16.22 -10.15 20.26
CA TRP A 93 -16.99 -9.25 21.11
C TRP A 93 -18.51 -9.50 20.94
N GLU A 94 -19.14 -10.14 21.93
CA GLU A 94 -20.60 -10.40 21.96
C GLU A 94 -21.44 -9.26 22.56
N GLY A 95 -20.83 -8.12 22.90
CA GLY A 95 -21.56 -6.93 23.35
C GLY A 95 -22.16 -7.02 24.76
N GLU A 96 -21.34 -6.68 25.76
CA GLU A 96 -21.83 -6.21 27.08
C GLU A 96 -21.61 -4.71 27.24
#